data_AF-A0A1H1PT69-F1
#
_entry.id   AF-A0A1H1PT69-F1
#
_cell.length_a   1.000
_cell.length_b   1.000
_cell.length_c   1.000
_cell.angle_alpha   90.00
_cell.angle_beta   90.00
_cell.angle_gamma   90.00
#
_symmetry.space_group_name_H-M   'P 1'
#
loop_
_entity.id
_entity.type
_entity.pdbx_description
1 polymer ?
#
loop_
_entity_poly.entity_id
_entity_poly.type
_entity_poly.pdbx_seq_one_letter_code
_entity_poly.pdbx_strand_id
1 'polypeptide(L)'
;MRTTVETGPPDNRGAALTAIGRAATPPVPESADGPSLGRLTHSTPTVDPGSALIVGTPELARDVLTIRPAVVGMPGILAEMASLPEIDLLIIDAVAFSHGPWLGADDHQSRHLAEEIFEAGRLLRARGDQTWFVPNGTRLGTMGDRVLSTCTANFAEVSEADIEEGANQSPLWSLLVDLATGENPRRSTGGNR
;
A
#
# COMPACT_ATOMS: atom_id res chain seq x y z
N MET A 1 41.35 -37.51 50.40
CA MET A 1 41.85 -36.12 50.55
C MET A 1 40.97 -35.24 49.66
N ARG A 2 40.19 -34.32 50.26
CA ARG A 2 39.18 -33.49 49.56
C ARG A 2 39.87 -32.28 48.92
N THR A 3 39.63 -32.06 47.63
CA THR A 3 40.08 -30.85 46.91
C THR A 3 38.97 -29.80 47.01
N THR A 4 39.22 -28.73 47.74
CA THR A 4 38.36 -27.55 47.83
C THR A 4 38.48 -26.74 46.53
N VAL A 5 37.35 -26.49 45.86
CA VAL A 5 37.26 -25.57 44.72
C VAL A 5 37.11 -24.16 45.26
N GLU A 6 38.11 -23.30 45.06
CA GLU A 6 37.99 -21.86 45.30
C GLU A 6 37.08 -21.23 44.24
N THR A 7 35.90 -20.81 44.65
CA THR A 7 35.00 -19.98 43.83
C THR A 7 35.46 -18.52 43.93
N GLY A 8 35.92 -17.94 42.82
CA GLY A 8 36.22 -16.51 42.71
C GLY A 8 34.99 -15.62 42.95
N PRO A 9 35.19 -14.31 43.18
CA PRO A 9 34.09 -13.40 43.52
C PRO A 9 33.06 -13.30 42.39
N PRO A 10 31.77 -13.11 42.71
CA PRO A 10 30.70 -13.08 41.72
C PRO A 10 30.87 -11.91 40.73
N ASP A 11 30.80 -12.23 39.44
CA ASP A 11 30.88 -11.26 38.35
C ASP A 11 29.57 -10.46 38.24
N ASN A 12 29.53 -9.34 38.95
CA ASN A 12 28.37 -8.45 39.01
C ASN A 12 28.19 -7.59 37.74
N ARG A 13 29.08 -7.72 36.73
CA ARG A 13 29.03 -6.92 35.50
C ARG A 13 27.82 -7.27 34.63
N GLY A 14 27.44 -8.54 34.56
CA GLY A 14 26.26 -8.99 33.84
C GLY A 14 24.96 -8.40 34.40
N ALA A 15 24.85 -8.33 35.73
CA ALA A 15 23.71 -7.72 36.41
C ALA A 15 23.65 -6.19 36.21
N ALA A 16 24.81 -5.52 36.25
CA ALA A 16 24.90 -4.08 35.99
C ALA A 16 24.57 -3.71 34.53
N LEU A 17 25.07 -4.48 33.55
CA LEU A 17 24.77 -4.27 32.12
C LEU A 17 23.29 -4.54 31.80
N THR A 18 22.69 -5.54 32.44
CA THR A 18 21.26 -5.84 32.30
C THR A 18 20.40 -4.72 32.91
N ALA A 19 20.83 -4.13 34.03
CA ALA A 19 20.15 -3.00 34.66
C ALA A 19 20.27 -1.72 33.82
N ILE A 20 21.42 -1.46 33.19
CA ILE A 20 21.63 -0.30 32.30
C ILE A 20 20.85 -0.47 30.99
N GLY A 21 20.83 -1.69 30.41
CA GLY A 21 20.11 -1.97 29.16
C GLY A 21 18.59 -1.89 29.27
N ARG A 22 18.01 -2.08 30.47
CA ARG A 22 16.57 -1.93 30.72
C ARG A 22 16.13 -0.51 31.08
N ALA A 23 17.06 0.39 31.40
CA ALA A 23 16.77 1.73 31.90
C ALA A 23 16.82 2.84 30.82
N ALA A 24 17.25 2.52 29.60
CA ALA A 24 17.64 3.53 28.60
C ALA A 24 16.57 3.90 27.56
N THR A 25 15.32 3.45 27.71
CA THR A 25 14.23 3.99 26.89
C THR A 25 13.01 4.18 27.79
N PRO A 26 12.71 5.42 28.23
CA PRO A 26 11.44 5.68 28.87
C PRO A 26 10.33 5.21 27.91
N PRO A 27 9.23 4.63 28.41
CA PRO A 27 8.09 4.30 27.57
C PRO A 27 7.67 5.58 26.86
N VAL A 28 7.84 5.61 25.54
CA VAL A 28 7.38 6.72 24.73
C VAL A 28 5.87 6.78 24.93
N PRO A 29 5.30 7.93 25.32
CA PRO A 29 3.86 8.06 25.35
C PRO A 29 3.34 7.76 23.95
N GLU A 30 2.68 6.61 23.79
CA GLU A 30 1.93 6.34 22.57
C GLU A 30 0.80 7.37 22.55
N SER A 31 0.82 8.26 21.56
CA SER A 31 -0.32 9.13 21.32
C SER A 31 -1.56 8.24 21.17
N ALA A 32 -2.64 8.54 21.90
CA ALA A 32 -3.91 7.83 21.74
C ALA A 32 -4.44 7.89 20.29
N ASP A 33 -3.95 8.86 19.51
CA ASP A 33 -4.30 9.10 18.12
C ASP A 33 -3.31 8.50 17.11
N GLY A 34 -2.19 7.93 17.56
CA GLY A 34 -1.08 7.52 16.69
C GLY A 34 -0.44 8.70 15.92
N PRO A 35 0.65 8.48 15.17
CA PRO A 35 1.29 9.51 14.32
C PRO A 35 0.53 9.68 12.98
N SER A 36 -0.80 9.66 13.01
CA SER A 36 -1.61 9.74 11.79
C SER A 36 -1.81 11.20 11.41
N LEU A 37 -1.14 11.63 10.33
CA LEU A 37 -1.16 13.00 9.85
C LEU A 37 -2.59 13.45 9.53
N GLY A 38 -3.43 12.56 9.01
CA GLY A 38 -4.81 12.87 8.62
C GLY A 38 -5.71 13.22 9.80
N ARG A 39 -5.53 12.55 10.95
CA ARG A 39 -6.23 12.90 12.20
C ARG A 39 -5.73 14.21 12.77
N LEU A 40 -4.42 14.45 12.76
CA LEU A 40 -3.83 15.70 13.24
C LEU A 40 -4.24 16.92 12.41
N THR A 41 -4.40 16.75 11.10
CA THR A 41 -4.77 17.84 10.18
C THR A 41 -6.26 17.89 9.87
N HIS A 42 -7.09 17.03 10.47
CA HIS A 42 -8.49 16.82 10.12
C HIS A 42 -8.72 16.70 8.59
N SER A 43 -7.75 16.10 7.89
CA SER A 43 -7.73 16.04 6.42
C SER A 43 -8.26 14.70 5.88
N THR A 44 -8.75 13.83 6.76
CA THR A 44 -9.44 12.60 6.33
C THR A 44 -10.70 12.98 5.55
N PRO A 45 -10.83 12.58 4.28
CA PRO A 45 -11.98 12.93 3.48
C PRO A 45 -13.24 12.23 4.00
N THR A 46 -14.39 12.86 3.83
CA THR A 46 -15.69 12.17 3.91
C THR A 46 -15.83 11.28 2.68
N VAL A 47 -16.18 10.02 2.88
CA VAL A 47 -16.24 8.99 1.84
C VAL A 47 -17.61 8.32 1.86
N ASP A 48 -18.17 8.04 0.69
CA ASP A 48 -19.43 7.29 0.59
C ASP A 48 -19.19 5.78 0.74
N PRO A 49 -20.10 5.01 1.36
CA PRO A 49 -19.96 3.56 1.51
C PRO A 49 -19.77 2.84 0.17
N GLY A 50 -18.83 1.89 0.14
CA GLY A 50 -18.47 1.16 -1.08
C GLY A 50 -17.64 2.02 -2.03
N SER A 51 -16.77 2.88 -1.50
CA SER A 51 -15.86 3.68 -2.31
C SER A 51 -14.58 2.93 -2.64
N ALA A 52 -14.05 3.17 -3.83
CA ALA A 52 -12.70 2.75 -4.21
C ALA A 52 -11.67 3.82 -3.83
N LEU A 53 -10.56 3.42 -3.21
CA LEU A 53 -9.38 4.23 -2.99
C LEU A 53 -8.42 4.08 -4.16
N ILE A 54 -8.01 5.18 -4.78
CA ILE A 54 -7.28 5.15 -6.05
C ILE A 54 -5.87 5.71 -5.87
N VAL A 55 -4.86 4.85 -5.96
CA VAL A 55 -3.46 5.22 -6.20
C VAL A 55 -3.29 5.21 -7.71
N GLY A 56 -3.61 6.32 -8.37
CA GLY A 56 -3.74 6.33 -9.82
C GLY A 56 -3.69 7.70 -10.45
N THR A 57 -3.84 7.73 -11.77
CA THR A 57 -3.91 8.98 -12.53
C THR A 57 -5.25 9.68 -12.32
N PRO A 58 -5.33 11.01 -12.51
CA PRO A 58 -6.60 11.73 -12.52
C PRO A 58 -7.61 11.18 -13.53
N GLU A 59 -7.13 10.66 -14.66
CA GLU A 59 -7.94 10.05 -15.71
C GLU A 59 -8.59 8.76 -15.21
N LEU A 60 -7.82 7.86 -14.59
CA LEU A 60 -8.37 6.65 -13.98
C LEU A 60 -9.39 7.00 -12.89
N ALA A 61 -9.08 7.97 -12.04
CA ALA A 61 -10.00 8.39 -10.99
C ALA A 61 -11.34 8.90 -11.55
N ARG A 62 -11.30 9.69 -12.64
CA ARG A 62 -12.51 10.15 -13.33
C ARG A 62 -13.29 9.00 -13.94
N ASP A 63 -12.61 8.06 -14.61
CA ASP A 63 -13.29 6.93 -15.24
C ASP A 63 -13.94 6.01 -14.18
N VAL A 64 -13.25 5.72 -13.07
CA VAL A 64 -13.81 4.92 -11.96
C VAL A 64 -15.01 5.63 -11.30
N LEU A 65 -14.93 6.95 -11.10
CA LEU A 65 -16.02 7.75 -10.53
C LEU A 65 -17.32 7.69 -11.35
N THR A 66 -17.24 7.38 -12.64
CA THR A 66 -18.45 7.19 -13.47
C THR A 66 -19.18 5.88 -13.19
N ILE A 67 -18.50 4.92 -12.54
CA ILE A 67 -18.99 3.57 -12.29
C ILE A 67 -19.37 3.37 -10.82
N ARG A 68 -18.56 3.90 -9.89
CA ARG A 68 -18.79 3.78 -8.44
C ARG A 68 -18.19 4.95 -7.67
N PRO A 69 -18.59 5.18 -6.41
CA PRO A 69 -17.92 6.12 -5.53
C PRO A 69 -16.41 5.84 -5.44
N ALA A 70 -15.61 6.89 -5.46
CA ALA A 70 -14.15 6.77 -5.46
C ALA A 70 -13.49 8.00 -4.85
N VAL A 71 -12.32 7.79 -4.25
CA VAL A 71 -11.48 8.85 -3.70
C VAL A 71 -10.02 8.63 -4.10
N VAL A 72 -9.32 9.71 -4.42
CA VAL A 72 -7.90 9.65 -4.77
C VAL A 72 -7.07 9.49 -3.49
N GLY A 73 -6.19 8.51 -3.48
CA GLY A 73 -5.25 8.26 -2.40
C GLY A 73 -4.19 9.33 -2.32
N MET A 74 -4.00 9.88 -1.12
CA MET A 74 -3.04 10.95 -0.83
C MET A 74 -1.83 10.40 -0.09
N PRO A 75 -0.60 10.68 -0.56
CA PRO A 75 0.61 10.37 0.19
C PRO A 75 0.59 10.97 1.61
N GLY A 76 1.10 10.20 2.57
CA GLY A 76 1.14 10.54 4.00
C GLY A 76 -0.11 10.15 4.79
N ILE A 77 -1.25 9.90 4.15
CA ILE A 77 -2.51 9.51 4.82
C ILE A 77 -3.24 8.35 4.13
N LEU A 78 -2.61 7.70 3.15
CA LEU A 78 -3.25 6.63 2.36
C LEU A 78 -3.69 5.46 3.26
N ALA A 79 -2.84 5.05 4.21
CA ALA A 79 -3.18 3.99 5.16
C ALA A 79 -4.38 4.38 6.06
N GLU A 80 -4.51 5.66 6.43
CA GLU A 80 -5.65 6.17 7.19
C GLU A 80 -6.92 6.14 6.34
N MET A 81 -6.84 6.57 5.08
CA MET A 81 -7.97 6.48 4.13
C MET A 81 -8.39 5.03 3.92
N ALA A 82 -7.43 4.10 3.77
CA ALA A 82 -7.70 2.68 3.63
C ALA A 82 -8.28 2.04 4.90
N SER A 83 -8.13 2.66 6.07
CA SER A 83 -8.72 2.19 7.32
C SER A 83 -10.21 2.54 7.47
N LEU A 84 -10.74 3.43 6.61
CA LEU A 84 -12.14 3.81 6.62
C LEU A 84 -13.03 2.62 6.23
N PRO A 85 -14.10 2.32 6.98
CA PRO A 85 -15.01 1.22 6.67
C PRO A 85 -15.79 1.44 5.38
N GLU A 86 -15.86 2.68 4.88
CA GLU A 86 -16.50 3.02 3.61
C GLU A 86 -15.66 2.62 2.39
N ILE A 87 -14.35 2.36 2.56
CA ILE A 87 -13.47 1.89 1.49
C ILE A 87 -13.40 0.36 1.49
N ASP A 88 -13.80 -0.25 0.38
CA ASP A 88 -13.81 -1.72 0.17
C ASP A 88 -12.85 -2.19 -0.93
N LEU A 89 -12.18 -1.25 -1.61
CA LEU A 89 -11.34 -1.53 -2.76
C LEU A 89 -10.20 -0.52 -2.84
N LEU A 90 -8.98 -1.01 -3.03
CA LEU A 90 -7.82 -0.20 -3.45
C LEU A 90 -7.46 -0.53 -4.88
N ILE A 91 -7.36 0.49 -5.74
CA ILE A 91 -6.89 0.37 -7.12
C ILE A 91 -5.53 1.06 -7.23
N ILE A 92 -4.53 0.32 -7.71
CA ILE A 92 -3.15 0.79 -7.88
C ILE A 92 -2.83 0.79 -9.37
N ASP A 93 -2.64 1.96 -9.95
CA ASP A 93 -2.24 2.14 -11.33
C ASP A 93 -0.72 2.32 -11.43
N ALA A 94 -0.05 1.42 -12.15
CA ALA A 94 1.38 1.50 -12.41
C ALA A 94 1.80 2.83 -13.07
N VAL A 95 0.91 3.46 -13.84
CA VAL A 95 1.18 4.77 -14.47
C VAL A 95 1.45 5.85 -13.42
N ALA A 96 0.84 5.78 -12.23
CA ALA A 96 1.04 6.75 -11.16
C ALA A 96 2.47 6.78 -10.61
N PHE A 97 3.27 5.73 -10.87
CA PHE A 97 4.67 5.70 -10.45
C PHE A 97 5.60 6.48 -11.38
N SER A 98 5.13 6.84 -12.58
CA SER A 98 5.88 7.64 -13.54
C SER A 98 5.59 9.13 -13.46
N HIS A 99 4.55 9.56 -12.74
CA HIS A 99 4.18 10.97 -12.62
C HIS A 99 3.22 11.26 -11.46
N GLY A 100 3.14 12.53 -11.05
CA GLY A 100 2.22 12.97 -10.02
C GLY A 100 2.70 12.65 -8.60
N PRO A 101 1.78 12.56 -7.62
CA PRO A 101 2.14 12.44 -6.20
C PRO A 101 2.83 11.12 -5.83
N TRP A 102 2.65 10.07 -6.64
CA TRP A 102 3.17 8.72 -6.41
C TRP A 102 4.44 8.42 -7.21
N LEU A 103 5.08 9.45 -7.79
CA LEU A 103 6.30 9.31 -8.58
C LEU A 103 7.38 8.52 -7.84
N GLY A 104 7.86 7.44 -8.46
CA GLY A 104 8.91 6.58 -7.94
C GLY A 104 8.50 5.68 -6.78
N ALA A 105 7.20 5.54 -6.48
CA ALA A 105 6.71 4.67 -5.40
C ALA A 105 6.98 3.16 -5.64
N ASP A 106 7.51 2.79 -6.80
CA ASP A 106 8.01 1.45 -7.13
C ASP A 106 9.54 1.32 -7.05
N ASP A 107 10.26 2.36 -6.62
CA ASP A 107 11.72 2.37 -6.47
C ASP A 107 12.15 2.70 -5.02
N HIS A 108 13.39 2.38 -4.66
CA HIS A 108 13.95 2.66 -3.35
C HIS A 108 14.04 4.16 -3.02
N GLN A 109 14.12 5.03 -4.04
CA GLN A 109 14.17 6.49 -3.83
C GLN A 109 12.93 7.02 -3.10
N SER A 110 11.77 6.41 -3.35
CA SER A 110 10.51 6.73 -2.66
C SER A 110 9.98 5.53 -1.87
N ARG A 111 10.89 4.78 -1.21
CA ARG A 111 10.53 3.59 -0.42
C ARG A 111 9.36 3.82 0.56
N HIS A 112 9.29 5.00 1.17
CA HIS A 112 8.22 5.33 2.10
C HIS A 112 6.83 5.31 1.44
N LEU A 113 6.71 5.76 0.19
CA LEU A 113 5.46 5.67 -0.57
C LEU A 113 5.11 4.21 -0.88
N ALA A 114 6.10 3.39 -1.26
CA ALA A 114 5.90 1.96 -1.48
C ALA A 114 5.36 1.24 -0.24
N GLU A 115 5.95 1.53 0.93
CA GLU A 115 5.50 0.96 2.21
C GLU A 115 4.12 1.49 2.61
N GLU A 116 3.81 2.75 2.27
CA GLU A 116 2.48 3.31 2.52
C GLU A 116 1.39 2.62 1.69
N ILE A 117 1.65 2.36 0.40
CA ILE A 117 0.76 1.58 -0.48
C ILE A 117 0.62 0.15 0.04
N PHE A 118 1.74 -0.48 0.44
CA PHE A 118 1.73 -1.81 1.02
C PHE A 118 0.85 -1.86 2.28
N GLU A 119 1.00 -0.89 3.18
CA GLU A 119 0.24 -0.83 4.42
C GLU A 119 -1.25 -0.61 4.17
N ALA A 120 -1.61 0.27 3.24
CA ALA A 120 -3.00 0.49 2.82
C ALA A 120 -3.65 -0.81 2.30
N GLY A 121 -2.97 -1.53 1.42
CA GLY A 121 -3.47 -2.81 0.93
C GLY A 121 -3.51 -3.89 2.02
N ARG A 122 -2.56 -3.90 2.96
CA ARG A 122 -2.56 -4.83 4.09
C ARG A 122 -3.78 -4.61 4.98
N LEU A 123 -4.13 -3.34 5.27
CA LEU A 123 -5.29 -2.97 6.09
C LEU A 123 -6.62 -3.37 5.44
N LEU A 124 -6.75 -3.21 4.13
CA LEU A 124 -7.93 -3.65 3.38
C LEU A 124 -8.06 -5.18 3.39
N ARG A 125 -6.99 -5.90 3.03
CA ARG A 125 -7.00 -7.36 3.02
C ARG A 125 -7.29 -7.98 4.39
N ALA A 126 -6.84 -7.33 5.47
CA ALA A 126 -7.15 -7.78 6.83
C ALA A 126 -8.65 -7.78 7.15
N ARG A 127 -9.46 -7.02 6.39
CA ARG A 127 -10.93 -6.99 6.48
C ARG A 127 -11.63 -7.92 5.48
N GLY A 128 -10.88 -8.53 4.57
CA GLY A 128 -11.43 -9.31 3.45
C GLY A 128 -11.72 -8.47 2.19
N ASP A 129 -11.32 -7.20 2.19
CA ASP A 129 -11.49 -6.28 1.05
C ASP A 129 -10.39 -6.49 -0.01
N GLN A 130 -10.58 -5.88 -1.18
CA GLN A 130 -9.75 -6.16 -2.35
C GLN A 130 -8.70 -5.08 -2.64
N THR A 131 -7.59 -5.48 -3.25
CA THR A 131 -6.53 -4.59 -3.73
C THR A 131 -6.13 -5.01 -5.13
N TRP A 132 -6.36 -4.15 -6.11
CA TRP A 132 -6.19 -4.45 -7.52
C TRP A 132 -5.05 -3.64 -8.11
N PHE A 133 -4.21 -4.30 -8.89
CA PHE A 133 -3.12 -3.67 -9.61
C PHE A 133 -3.37 -3.62 -11.11
N VAL A 134 -3.22 -2.44 -11.70
CA VAL A 134 -3.37 -2.17 -13.13
C VAL A 134 -1.98 -1.91 -13.72
N PRO A 135 -1.43 -2.83 -14.55
CA PRO A 135 -0.14 -2.63 -15.16
C PRO A 135 -0.18 -1.51 -16.23
N ASN A 136 1.00 -1.03 -16.62
CA ASN A 136 1.18 -0.05 -17.71
C ASN A 136 2.15 -0.55 -18.80
N GLY A 137 2.41 -1.86 -18.86
CA GLY A 137 3.38 -2.47 -19.78
C GLY A 137 4.85 -2.21 -19.44
N THR A 138 5.15 -1.40 -18.41
CA THR A 138 6.52 -1.16 -17.93
C THR A 138 6.81 -2.05 -16.73
N ARG A 139 8.03 -2.59 -16.67
CA ARG A 139 8.50 -3.33 -15.51
C ARG A 139 8.64 -2.39 -14.32
N LEU A 140 8.04 -2.74 -13.19
CA LEU A 140 8.19 -2.00 -11.94
C LEU A 140 9.65 -2.00 -11.46
N GLY A 141 10.01 -0.95 -10.73
CA GLY A 141 11.30 -0.78 -10.06
C GLY A 141 11.56 -1.78 -8.93
N THR A 142 12.59 -1.50 -8.13
CA THR A 142 13.09 -2.43 -7.09
C THR A 142 12.12 -2.68 -5.93
N MET A 143 11.14 -1.80 -5.73
CA MET A 143 10.07 -1.95 -4.74
C MET A 143 8.76 -2.48 -5.37
N GLY A 144 8.75 -2.81 -6.65
CA GLY A 144 7.56 -3.32 -7.36
C GLY A 144 6.96 -4.56 -6.69
N ASP A 145 7.80 -5.56 -6.37
CA ASP A 145 7.36 -6.79 -5.70
C ASP A 145 6.71 -6.51 -4.34
N ARG A 146 7.20 -5.47 -3.64
CA ARG A 146 6.63 -5.06 -2.35
C ARG A 146 5.21 -4.56 -2.54
N VAL A 147 4.97 -3.69 -3.52
CA VAL A 147 3.62 -3.20 -3.85
C VAL A 147 2.72 -4.34 -4.31
N LEU A 148 3.20 -5.18 -5.24
CA LEU A 148 2.42 -6.30 -5.78
C LEU A 148 2.05 -7.34 -4.71
N SER A 149 2.89 -7.54 -3.69
CA SER A 149 2.63 -8.51 -2.61
C SER A 149 1.38 -8.23 -1.77
N THR A 150 0.82 -7.00 -1.86
CA THR A 150 -0.45 -6.68 -1.20
C THR A 150 -1.67 -6.77 -2.11
N CYS A 151 -1.49 -7.03 -3.40
CA CYS A 151 -2.58 -7.10 -4.35
C CYS A 151 -3.30 -8.46 -4.26
N THR A 152 -4.63 -8.42 -4.28
CA THR A 152 -5.49 -9.61 -4.40
C THR A 152 -5.71 -9.99 -5.86
N ALA A 153 -5.58 -9.03 -6.78
CA ALA A 153 -5.63 -9.27 -8.22
C ALA A 153 -4.57 -8.42 -8.93
N ASN A 154 -3.88 -9.03 -9.90
CA ASN A 154 -2.95 -8.38 -10.81
C ASN A 154 -3.50 -8.48 -12.24
N PHE A 155 -3.87 -7.35 -12.82
CA PHE A 155 -4.47 -7.33 -14.16
C PHE A 155 -3.45 -7.64 -15.28
N ALA A 156 -2.16 -7.81 -14.96
CA ALA A 156 -1.18 -8.36 -15.89
C ALA A 156 -1.33 -9.88 -16.11
N GLU A 157 -2.06 -10.58 -15.22
CA GLU A 157 -2.15 -12.03 -15.17
C GLU A 157 -3.58 -12.53 -15.47
N VAL A 158 -4.45 -11.68 -16.03
CA VAL A 158 -5.81 -12.09 -16.43
C VAL A 158 -5.70 -13.10 -17.56
N SER A 159 -6.24 -14.31 -17.35
CA SER A 159 -6.25 -15.36 -18.36
C SER A 159 -7.16 -14.96 -19.53
N GLU A 160 -6.72 -15.21 -20.77
CA GLU A 160 -7.57 -15.05 -21.96
C GLU A 160 -8.89 -15.84 -21.82
N ALA A 161 -8.87 -16.98 -21.15
CA ALA A 161 -10.07 -17.77 -20.87
C ALA A 161 -11.08 -17.03 -19.98
N ASP A 162 -10.62 -16.24 -19.00
CA ASP A 162 -11.51 -15.45 -18.13
C ASP A 162 -12.16 -14.27 -18.88
N ILE A 163 -11.55 -13.85 -20.00
CA ILE A 163 -12.05 -12.81 -20.90
C ILE A 163 -13.02 -13.42 -21.92
N GLU A 164 -12.71 -14.61 -22.46
CA GLU A 164 -13.50 -15.28 -23.51
C GLU A 164 -14.79 -15.96 -23.01
N GLU A 165 -14.89 -16.35 -21.72
CA GLU A 165 -15.98 -17.20 -21.25
C GLU A 165 -17.38 -16.55 -21.16
N GLY A 166 -17.57 -15.30 -21.62
CA GLY A 166 -18.88 -14.66 -21.70
C GLY A 166 -19.59 -14.49 -20.34
N ALA A 167 -18.85 -14.60 -19.24
CA ALA A 167 -19.34 -14.29 -17.90
C ALA A 167 -19.68 -12.80 -17.81
N ASN A 168 -20.72 -12.44 -17.06
CA ASN A 168 -21.07 -11.05 -16.83
C ASN A 168 -19.94 -10.35 -16.04
N GLN A 169 -19.06 -9.67 -16.77
CA GLN A 169 -17.99 -8.85 -16.21
C GLN A 169 -18.59 -7.57 -15.61
N SER A 170 -18.12 -7.16 -14.43
CA SER A 170 -18.53 -5.87 -13.88
C SER A 170 -17.99 -4.73 -14.75
N PRO A 171 -18.70 -3.59 -14.89
CA PRO A 171 -18.21 -2.46 -15.68
C PRO A 171 -16.83 -1.96 -15.23
N LEU A 172 -16.55 -2.03 -13.92
CA LEU A 172 -15.24 -1.67 -13.38
C LEU A 172 -14.17 -2.66 -13.83
N TRP A 173 -14.44 -3.96 -13.84
CA TRP A 173 -13.50 -4.96 -14.32
C TRP A 173 -13.14 -4.73 -15.79
N SER A 174 -14.14 -4.56 -16.66
CA SER A 174 -13.92 -4.27 -18.07
C SER A 174 -13.06 -3.02 -18.27
N LEU A 175 -13.37 -1.93 -17.56
CA LEU A 175 -12.56 -0.70 -17.60
C LEU A 175 -11.08 -0.97 -17.26
N LEU A 176 -10.81 -1.74 -16.20
CA LEU A 176 -9.46 -2.01 -15.74
C LEU A 176 -8.70 -2.99 -16.65
N VAL A 177 -9.39 -3.97 -17.25
CA VAL A 177 -8.82 -4.86 -18.28
C VAL A 177 -8.42 -4.05 -19.51
N ASP A 178 -9.31 -3.21 -20.05
CA ASP A 178 -9.04 -2.38 -21.23
C ASP A 178 -7.83 -1.45 -21.01
N LEU A 179 -7.67 -0.96 -19.78
CA LEU A 179 -6.53 -0.15 -19.38
C LEU A 179 -5.24 -0.98 -19.28
N ALA A 180 -5.32 -2.21 -18.79
CA ALA A 180 -4.18 -3.12 -18.62
C ALA A 180 -3.68 -3.68 -19.96
N THR A 181 -4.57 -4.00 -20.89
CA THR A 181 -4.25 -4.54 -22.23
C THR A 181 -3.77 -3.47 -23.20
N GLY A 182 -3.88 -2.18 -22.84
CA GLY A 182 -3.45 -1.06 -23.68
C GLY A 182 -4.40 -0.74 -24.83
N GLU A 183 -5.59 -1.34 -24.84
CA GLU A 183 -6.65 -1.03 -25.81
C GLU A 183 -7.29 0.32 -25.55
N ASN A 184 -7.03 0.95 -24.40
CA ASN A 184 -7.49 2.30 -24.10
C ASN A 184 -6.58 3.38 -24.76
N PRO A 185 -7.06 4.12 -25.78
CA PRO A 185 -6.28 5.13 -26.49
C PRO A 185 -5.90 6.35 -25.64
N ARG A 186 -6.46 6.50 -24.43
CA ARG A 186 -6.14 7.60 -23.52
C ARG A 186 -4.79 7.42 -22.80
N ARG A 187 -4.20 6.23 -22.82
CA ARG A 187 -2.87 5.95 -22.24
C ARG A 187 -1.69 6.22 -23.19
N SER A 188 -1.94 6.56 -24.46
CA SER A 188 -0.88 6.66 -25.49
C SER A 188 -0.05 7.96 -25.48
N THR A 189 -0.18 8.82 -24.47
CA THR A 189 0.60 10.06 -24.36
C THR A 189 1.79 9.88 -23.43
N GLY A 190 2.90 9.39 -23.99
CA GLY A 190 4.20 9.33 -23.29
C GLY A 190 5.38 8.78 -24.11
N GLY A 191 5.21 8.54 -25.41
CA GLY A 191 6.31 8.12 -26.28
C GLY A 191 7.25 9.28 -26.61
N ASN A 192 8.45 9.25 -26.03
CA ASN A 192 9.69 9.92 -26.41
C ASN A 192 9.61 11.29 -27.11
N ARG A 193 9.98 12.34 -26.39
CA ARG A 193 10.94 13.36 -26.87
C ARG A 193 11.87 13.80 -25.76
#